data_AF-X0UM74-F1
#
_entry.id   AF-X0UM74-F1
#
_cell.length_a   1.000
_cell.length_b   1.000
_cell.length_c   1.000
_cell.angle_alpha   90.00
_cell.angle_beta   90.00
_cell.angle_gamma   90.00
#
_symmetry.space_group_name_H-M   'P 1'
#
loop_
_entity.id
_entity.type
_entity.pdbx_description
1 polymer ?
#
loop_
_entity_poly.entity_id
_entity_poly.type
_entity_poly.pdbx_seq_one_letter_code
_entity_poly.pdbx_strand_id
1 'polypeptide(L)' 'CGDAARMAKDVDATLTSIIKTHGGMSESAAHEYKRELVADKRYVRDVY' A
#
# COMPACT_ATOMS: atom_id res chain seq x y z
N CYS A 1 -5.06 -9.70 -6.71
CA CYS A 1 -6.15 -10.65 -6.95
C CYS A 1 -6.13 -11.69 -5.84
N GLY A 2 -7.18 -11.75 -5.01
CA GLY A 2 -7.28 -12.65 -3.86
C GLY A 2 -8.18 -12.11 -2.74
N ASP A 3 -8.16 -12.76 -1.57
CA ASP A 3 -9.02 -12.49 -0.42
C ASP A 3 -8.91 -11.04 0.10
N ALA A 4 -9.99 -10.29 -0.05
CA ALA A 4 -10.10 -8.90 0.43
C ALA A 4 -10.03 -8.76 1.96
N ALA A 5 -10.43 -9.79 2.71
CA ALA A 5 -10.59 -9.69 4.16
C ALA A 5 -9.26 -9.81 4.93
N ARG A 6 -8.32 -10.63 4.45
CA ARG A 6 -7.04 -10.87 5.13
C ARG A 6 -5.84 -10.54 4.26
N MET A 7 -5.69 -11.23 3.14
CA MET A 7 -4.52 -11.09 2.27
C MET A 7 -4.35 -9.64 1.78
N ALA A 8 -5.42 -8.99 1.32
CA ALA A 8 -5.35 -7.62 0.84
C ALA A 8 -4.90 -6.61 1.91
N LYS A 9 -5.31 -6.83 3.17
CA LYS A 9 -4.96 -5.98 4.31
C LYS A 9 -3.50 -6.19 4.71
N ASP A 10 -3.06 -7.43 4.78
CA ASP A 10 -1.70 -7.78 5.18
C ASP A 10 -0.67 -7.32 4.14
N VAL A 11 -0.99 -7.48 2.85
CA VAL A 11 -0.17 -6.97 1.74
C VAL A 11 -0.10 -5.44 1.77
N ASP A 12 -1.22 -4.76 2.03
CA ASP A 12 -1.27 -3.30 2.10
C ASP A 12 -0.47 -2.74 3.29
N ALA A 13 -0.53 -3.40 4.44
CA ALA A 13 0.28 -3.08 5.62
C ALA A 13 1.78 -3.32 5.35
N THR A 14 2.11 -4.45 4.72
CA THR A 14 3.49 -4.80 4.36
C THR A 14 4.07 -3.79 3.38
N LEU A 15 3.32 -3.40 2.35
CA LEU A 15 3.74 -2.38 1.39
C LEU A 15 4.00 -1.03 2.07
N THR A 16 3.14 -0.64 3.00
CA THR A 16 3.33 0.60 3.77
C THR A 16 4.61 0.54 4.62
N SER A 17 4.92 -0.61 5.22
CA SER A 17 6.17 -0.83 5.98
C SER A 17 7.43 -0.73 5.09
N ILE A 18 7.38 -1.29 3.88
CA ILE A 18 8.46 -1.20 2.89
C ILE A 18 8.71 0.27 2.51
N ILE A 19 7.63 1.02 2.21
CA ILE A 19 7.72 2.44 1.86
C ILE A 19 8.33 3.26 3.00
N LYS A 20 7.90 3.01 4.25
CA LYS A 20 8.48 3.69 5.44
C LYS A 20 9.98 3.41 5.56
N THR A 21 10.36 2.12 5.53
CA THR A 21 11.73 1.66 5.76
C THR A 21 12.68 2.14 4.68
N HIS A 22 12.32 1.96 3.40
CA HIS A 22 13.21 2.24 2.28
C HIS A 22 13.07 3.66 1.72
N GLY A 23 11.93 4.31 1.94
CA GLY A 23 11.72 5.71 1.56
C GLY A 23 12.13 6.72 2.65
N GLY A 24 12.46 6.26 3.86
CA GLY A 24 12.73 7.15 5.00
C GLY A 24 11.50 7.99 5.38
N MET A 25 10.31 7.49 5.10
CA MET A 25 9.06 8.22 5.24
C MET A 25 8.42 7.99 6.61
N SER A 26 7.77 9.03 7.12
CA SER A 26 6.83 8.87 8.24
C SER A 26 5.63 8.02 7.80
N GLU A 27 4.85 7.55 8.78
CA GLU A 27 3.66 6.75 8.48
C GLU A 27 2.64 7.52 7.63
N SER A 28 2.37 8.78 7.99
CA SER A 28 1.47 9.63 7.22
C SER A 28 1.96 9.86 5.79
N ALA A 29 3.27 10.11 5.61
CA ALA A 29 3.87 10.29 4.29
C ALA A 29 3.84 9.01 3.45
N ALA A 30 4.08 7.84 4.06
CA ALA A 30 3.98 6.56 3.37
C ALA A 30 2.55 6.25 2.91
N HIS A 31 1.54 6.61 3.72
CA HIS A 31 0.14 6.51 3.33
C HIS A 31 -0.21 7.44 2.18
N GLU A 32 0.28 8.67 2.21
CA GLU A 32 0.08 9.66 1.15
C GLU A 32 0.71 9.21 -0.17
N TYR A 33 1.98 8.81 -0.14
CA TYR A 33 2.69 8.27 -1.30
C TYR A 33 1.96 7.08 -1.92
N LYS A 34 1.44 6.17 -1.09
CA LYS A 34 0.63 5.05 -1.59
C LYS A 34 -0.67 5.53 -2.24
N ARG A 35 -1.33 6.57 -1.74
CA ARG A 35 -2.53 7.14 -2.40
C ARG A 35 -2.18 7.69 -3.78
N GLU A 36 -1.04 8.36 -3.93
CA GLU A 36 -0.55 8.83 -5.23
C GLU A 36 -0.33 7.65 -6.20
N LEU A 37 0.28 6.56 -5.74
CA LEU A 37 0.44 5.36 -6.57
C LEU A 37 -0.90 4.76 -7.04
N VAL A 38 -1.95 4.83 -6.21
CA VAL A 38 -3.30 4.41 -6.62
C VAL A 38 -3.89 5.38 -7.64
N ALA A 39 -3.76 6.69 -7.42
CA ALA A 39 -4.25 7.72 -8.34
C ALA A 39 -3.59 7.63 -9.72
N ASP A 40 -2.27 7.38 -9.74
CA ASP A 40 -1.48 7.17 -10.94
C ASP A 40 -1.71 5.79 -11.59
N LYS A 41 -2.58 4.95 -11.00
CA LYS A 41 -2.84 3.56 -11.42
C LYS A 41 -1.58 2.66 -11.43
N ARG A 42 -0.56 3.05 -10.67
CA ARG A 42 0.68 2.29 -10.47
C ARG A 42 0.54 1.24 -9.36
N TYR A 43 -0.49 1.36 -8.53
CA TYR A 43 -0.88 0.34 -7.55
C TYR A 43 -2.39 0.11 -7.62
N VAL A 44 -2.79 -1.11 -7.99
CA VAL A 44 -4.19 -1.51 -8.09
C VAL A 44 -4.40 -2.76 -7.24
N ARG A 45 -5.42 -2.72 -6.38
CA ARG A 45 -5.88 -3.89 -5.63
C ARG A 45 -7.15 -4.40 -6.27
N ASP A 46 -7.01 -5.41 -7.10
CA ASP A 46 -8.15 -6.23 -7.52
C ASP A 46 -8.30 -7.34 -6.50
N VAL A 47 -9.30 -7.26 -5.63
CA VAL A 47 -9.55 -8.19 -4.51
C VAL A 47 -11.05 -8.41 -4.41
N TYR A 48 -11.44 -9.64 -4.06
CA TYR A 48 -12.84 -10.08 -3.98
C TYR A 48 -13.15 -10.65 -2.59
#